data_AF-A0A2V7S6P5-F1
#
_entry.id   AF-A0A2V7S6P5-F1
#
_cell.length_a   1.000
_cell.length_b   1.000
_cell.length_c   1.000
_cell.angle_alpha   90.00
_cell.angle_beta   90.00
_cell.angle_gamma   90.00
#
_symmetry.space_group_name_H-M   'P 1'
#
loop_
_entity.id
_entity.type
_entity.pdbx_description
1 polymer ?
#
loop_
_entity_poly.entity_id
_entity_poly.type
_entity_poly.pdbx_seq_one_letter_code
_entity_poly.pdbx_strand_id
1 'polypeptide(L)'
;SAALALVGLAAVGGWSGLEARVPADFFSMWKPMSHPAFPWTGIVFGAPILGVWYWCTDQHIVQRVLAARNVSAARRGTILAGFLKILPVFIFVLPGIIAAALYSDIRGGAADAAYPALVTRLLPAGFKGLVLAGMLAALMSSLASAFNSCSTLLTWDVYRKLRPGASEQRLVAVGRATTVLLVGLGLLWIPFMKYISPQIYIYLQSVQAYIAPPIAACFLLGIMSRRLNGRGAMAALVTGFVFGAGRLGLELGKAHLAAGTVWSWIAGINFLHFAALLFVLCTATLVAVSFATPPPAPERVADLTLQTVAPSVAAEAAPRDRRLSIAFSLVLAAVIGVLWIVFR
;
A
#
# COMPACT_ATOMS: atom_id res chain seq x y z
N SER A 1 -9.64 -19.27 0.47
CA SER A 1 -10.41 -18.06 0.80
C SER A 1 -11.82 -18.05 0.23
N ALA A 2 -12.02 -18.17 -1.09
CA ALA A 2 -13.38 -18.19 -1.68
C ALA A 2 -14.30 -19.28 -1.11
N ALA A 3 -13.81 -20.52 -1.00
CA ALA A 3 -14.56 -21.61 -0.36
C ALA A 3 -14.93 -21.30 1.10
N LEU A 4 -14.04 -20.64 1.84
CA LEU A 4 -14.29 -20.23 3.22
C LEU A 4 -15.39 -19.15 3.31
N ALA A 5 -15.41 -18.21 2.36
CA ALA A 5 -16.48 -17.21 2.27
C ALA A 5 -17.84 -17.87 2.02
N LEU A 6 -17.91 -18.85 1.10
CA LEU A 6 -19.14 -19.58 0.79
C LEU A 6 -19.63 -20.43 1.97
N VAL A 7 -18.74 -21.22 2.59
CA VAL A 7 -19.07 -22.05 3.76
C VAL A 7 -19.46 -21.17 4.95
N GLY A 8 -18.75 -20.07 5.16
CA GLY A 8 -19.07 -19.08 6.20
C GLY A 8 -20.44 -18.43 6.01
N LEU A 9 -20.77 -18.05 4.78
CA LEU A 9 -22.05 -17.44 4.46
C LEU A 9 -23.20 -18.45 4.65
N ALA A 10 -22.99 -19.72 4.31
CA ALA A 10 -23.96 -20.77 4.63
C ALA A 10 -24.15 -20.92 6.15
N ALA A 11 -23.05 -20.92 6.92
CA ALA A 11 -23.08 -21.10 8.37
C ALA A 11 -23.76 -19.97 9.15
N VAL A 12 -23.74 -18.74 8.62
CA VAL A 12 -24.44 -17.59 9.24
C VAL A 12 -25.92 -17.53 8.85
N GLY A 13 -26.41 -18.43 7.98
CA GLY A 13 -27.79 -18.45 7.51
C GLY A 13 -28.01 -17.64 6.22
N GLY A 14 -26.99 -17.51 5.38
CA GLY A 14 -27.04 -16.73 4.15
C GLY A 14 -26.83 -15.23 4.38
N TRP A 15 -27.10 -14.43 3.35
CA TRP A 15 -26.93 -12.97 3.40
C TRP A 15 -27.84 -12.32 4.44
N SER A 16 -29.11 -12.73 4.50
CA SER A 16 -30.08 -12.23 5.49
C SER A 16 -29.65 -12.56 6.93
N GLY A 17 -29.12 -13.76 7.17
CA GLY A 17 -28.58 -14.15 8.46
C GLY A 17 -27.35 -13.35 8.87
N LEU A 18 -26.51 -12.95 7.90
CA LEU A 18 -25.37 -12.07 8.14
C LEU A 18 -25.83 -10.67 8.54
N GLU A 19 -26.72 -10.05 7.76
CA GLU A 19 -27.27 -8.72 8.02
C GLU A 19 -27.96 -8.62 9.38
N ALA A 20 -28.67 -9.67 9.79
CA ALA A 20 -29.33 -9.71 11.10
C ALA A 20 -28.35 -9.75 12.29
N ARG A 21 -27.11 -10.21 12.08
CA ARG A 21 -26.15 -10.48 13.17
C ARG A 21 -25.05 -9.43 13.31
N VAL A 22 -24.81 -8.60 12.29
CA VAL A 22 -23.81 -7.51 12.35
C VAL A 22 -24.46 -6.14 12.17
N PRO A 23 -23.87 -5.07 12.72
CA PRO A 23 -24.36 -3.71 12.48
C PRO A 23 -24.32 -3.39 10.98
N ALA A 24 -25.32 -2.64 10.50
CA ALA A 24 -25.39 -2.23 9.09
C ALA A 24 -24.13 -1.51 8.60
N ASP A 25 -23.45 -0.79 9.51
CA ASP A 25 -22.19 -0.10 9.25
C ASP A 25 -21.09 -1.05 8.71
N PHE A 26 -21.12 -2.35 9.00
CA PHE A 26 -20.13 -3.31 8.46
C PHE A 26 -20.17 -3.43 6.93
N PHE A 27 -21.30 -3.09 6.31
CA PHE A 27 -21.48 -3.13 4.86
C PHE A 27 -21.26 -1.78 4.18
N SER A 28 -21.09 -0.71 4.96
CA SER A 28 -20.83 0.63 4.42
C SER A 28 -19.33 0.80 4.12
N MET A 29 -19.03 1.09 2.86
CA MET A 29 -17.72 1.57 2.38
C MET A 29 -17.51 3.05 2.69
N TRP A 30 -18.58 3.81 2.96
CA TRP A 30 -18.55 5.25 3.16
C TRP A 30 -18.78 5.63 4.63
N LYS A 31 -17.69 5.67 5.39
CA LYS A 31 -17.76 6.08 6.79
C LYS A 31 -17.89 7.59 6.96
N PRO A 32 -18.52 8.07 8.05
CA PRO A 32 -18.58 9.49 8.37
C PRO A 32 -17.19 10.15 8.42
N MET A 33 -17.16 11.47 8.23
CA MET A 33 -15.92 12.26 8.29
C MET A 33 -15.21 12.15 9.66
N SER A 34 -15.97 11.91 10.73
CA SER A 34 -15.48 11.73 12.09
C SER A 34 -14.96 10.31 12.38
N HIS A 35 -15.07 9.38 11.44
CA HIS A 35 -14.64 8.00 11.68
C HIS A 35 -13.12 7.95 11.94
N PRO A 36 -12.67 7.29 13.02
CA PRO A 36 -11.29 7.41 13.50
C PRO A 36 -10.24 6.82 12.55
N ALA A 37 -10.56 5.72 11.85
CA ALA A 37 -9.62 5.04 10.95
C ALA A 37 -9.81 5.37 9.47
N PHE A 38 -11.02 5.22 8.93
CA PHE A 38 -11.30 5.36 7.50
C PHE A 38 -12.36 6.42 7.18
N PRO A 39 -12.18 7.69 7.58
CA PRO A 39 -13.12 8.74 7.23
C PRO A 39 -13.17 8.90 5.70
N TRP A 40 -14.35 9.14 5.13
CA TRP A 40 -14.51 9.23 3.68
C TRP A 40 -13.58 10.26 3.03
N THR A 41 -13.34 11.39 3.71
CA THR A 41 -12.41 12.43 3.24
C THR A 41 -10.97 11.92 3.18
N GLY A 42 -10.55 11.13 4.17
CA GLY A 42 -9.25 10.47 4.15
C GLY A 42 -9.14 9.45 3.02
N ILE A 43 -10.20 8.67 2.78
CA ILE A 43 -10.24 7.71 1.67
C ILE A 43 -10.13 8.41 0.32
N VAL A 44 -10.81 9.55 0.11
CA VAL A 44 -10.78 10.26 -1.17
C VAL A 44 -9.45 10.99 -1.40
N PHE A 45 -8.92 11.67 -0.39
CA PHE A 45 -7.74 12.53 -0.58
C PHE A 45 -6.41 11.87 -0.21
N GLY A 46 -6.41 10.94 0.76
CA GLY A 46 -5.22 10.26 1.25
C GLY A 46 -4.95 8.92 0.56
N ALA A 47 -5.96 8.05 0.45
CA ALA A 47 -5.73 6.69 -0.04
C ALA A 47 -5.18 6.61 -1.48
N PRO A 48 -5.57 7.48 -2.44
CA PRO A 48 -4.97 7.48 -3.77
C PRO A 48 -3.47 7.77 -3.75
N ILE A 49 -2.98 8.60 -2.82
CA ILE A 49 -1.55 8.92 -2.70
C ILE A 49 -0.77 7.66 -2.30
N LEU A 50 -1.26 6.93 -1.29
CA LEU A 50 -0.70 5.64 -0.88
C LEU A 50 -0.79 4.63 -2.03
N GLY A 51 -1.90 4.64 -2.78
CA GLY A 51 -2.09 3.81 -3.96
C GLY A 51 -1.05 4.07 -5.05
N VAL A 52 -0.81 5.33 -5.42
CA VAL A 52 0.20 5.70 -6.43
C VAL A 52 1.59 5.24 -5.98
N TRP A 53 1.95 5.50 -4.72
CA TRP A 53 3.21 5.00 -4.18
C TRP A 53 3.31 3.48 -4.27
N TYR A 54 2.31 2.75 -3.77
CA TYR A 54 2.33 1.29 -3.74
C TYR A 54 2.36 0.67 -5.15
N TRP A 55 1.49 1.10 -6.06
CA TRP A 55 1.36 0.45 -7.37
C TRP A 55 2.38 0.94 -8.41
N CYS A 56 2.86 2.18 -8.29
CA CYS A 56 3.71 2.79 -9.31
C CYS A 56 5.17 2.92 -8.89
N THR A 57 5.50 2.73 -7.60
CA THR A 57 6.88 2.90 -7.11
C THR A 57 7.43 1.69 -6.35
N ASP A 58 6.57 0.76 -5.90
CA ASP A 58 7.05 -0.49 -5.29
C ASP A 58 7.77 -1.36 -6.32
N GLN A 59 9.03 -1.65 -6.02
CA GLN A 59 9.94 -2.33 -6.93
C GLN A 59 9.43 -3.72 -7.35
N HIS A 60 8.77 -4.48 -6.48
CA HIS A 60 8.26 -5.81 -6.83
C HIS A 60 7.13 -5.75 -7.83
N ILE A 61 6.31 -4.70 -7.75
CA ILE A 61 5.19 -4.50 -8.65
C ILE A 61 5.70 -3.95 -9.98
N VAL A 62 6.52 -2.91 -9.94
CA VAL A 62 7.07 -2.26 -11.13
C VAL A 62 7.92 -3.23 -11.95
N GLN A 63 8.73 -4.08 -11.32
CA GLN A 63 9.53 -5.10 -12.03
C GLN A 63 8.68 -6.06 -12.87
N ARG A 64 7.49 -6.44 -12.40
CA ARG A 64 6.58 -7.30 -13.19
C ARG A 64 6.06 -6.60 -14.44
N VAL A 65 5.84 -5.28 -14.36
CA VAL A 65 5.42 -4.46 -15.50
C VAL A 65 6.59 -4.29 -16.48
N LEU A 66 7.80 -4.05 -15.99
CA LEU A 66 9.01 -3.91 -16.80
C LEU A 66 9.42 -5.22 -17.50
N ALA A 67 9.10 -6.37 -16.92
CA ALA A 67 9.32 -7.69 -17.52
C ALA A 67 8.28 -8.05 -18.60
N ALA A 68 7.26 -7.20 -18.83
CA ALA A 68 6.29 -7.43 -19.89
C ALA A 68 6.94 -7.28 -21.27
N ARG A 69 6.53 -8.14 -22.22
CA ARG A 69 7.07 -8.15 -23.58
C ARG A 69 6.94 -6.83 -24.35
N ASN A 70 5.96 -6.00 -24.01
CA ASN A 70 5.71 -4.68 -24.61
C ASN A 70 4.69 -3.86 -23.79
N VAL A 71 4.55 -2.57 -24.12
CA VAL A 71 3.65 -1.64 -23.43
C VAL A 71 2.18 -2.06 -23.51
N SER A 72 1.73 -2.65 -24.64
CA SER A 72 0.35 -3.15 -24.79
C SER A 72 0.05 -4.32 -23.84
N ALA A 73 1.00 -5.25 -23.67
CA ALA A 73 0.88 -6.36 -22.71
C ALA A 73 0.90 -5.84 -21.26
N ALA A 74 1.82 -4.92 -20.94
CA ALA A 74 1.87 -4.25 -19.64
C ALA A 74 0.53 -3.59 -19.29
N ARG A 75 -0.05 -2.80 -20.22
CA ARG A 75 -1.32 -2.09 -20.02
C ARG A 75 -2.51 -3.02 -19.81
N ARG A 76 -2.62 -4.09 -20.60
CA ARG A 76 -3.69 -5.09 -20.42
C ARG A 76 -3.53 -5.85 -19.11
N GLY A 77 -2.30 -6.18 -18.74
CA GLY A 77 -1.99 -6.81 -17.46
C GLY A 77 -2.37 -5.94 -16.26
N THR A 78 -2.08 -4.64 -16.30
CA THR A 78 -2.46 -3.72 -15.21
C THR A 78 -3.97 -3.49 -15.12
N ILE A 79 -4.69 -3.42 -16.24
CA ILE A 79 -6.16 -3.35 -16.25
C ILE A 79 -6.78 -4.63 -15.66
N LEU A 80 -6.30 -5.80 -16.09
CA LEU A 80 -6.74 -7.09 -15.53
C LEU A 80 -6.48 -7.16 -14.03
N ALA A 81 -5.30 -6.72 -13.58
CA ALA A 81 -4.99 -6.64 -12.16
C ALA A 81 -5.98 -5.73 -11.41
N GLY A 82 -6.41 -4.62 -12.02
CA GLY A 82 -7.47 -3.75 -11.48
C GLY A 82 -8.79 -4.48 -11.24
N PHE A 83 -9.26 -5.27 -12.21
CA PHE A 83 -10.46 -6.11 -12.03
C PHE A 83 -10.27 -7.16 -10.94
N LEU A 84 -9.14 -7.88 -10.94
CA LEU A 84 -8.83 -8.89 -9.92
C LEU A 84 -8.75 -8.27 -8.51
N LYS A 85 -8.42 -6.98 -8.40
CA LYS A 85 -8.31 -6.28 -7.12
C LYS A 85 -9.66 -5.96 -6.46
N ILE A 86 -10.77 -6.17 -7.16
CA ILE A 86 -12.11 -6.14 -6.57
C ILE A 86 -12.36 -7.39 -5.69
N LEU A 87 -11.79 -8.55 -6.07
CA LEU A 87 -12.04 -9.83 -5.40
C LEU A 87 -11.70 -9.87 -3.90
N PRO A 88 -10.60 -9.26 -3.41
CA PRO A 88 -10.26 -9.23 -1.98
C PRO A 88 -11.38 -8.81 -1.03
N VAL A 89 -12.30 -7.94 -1.45
CA VAL A 89 -13.47 -7.58 -0.61
C VAL A 89 -14.33 -8.83 -0.34
N PHE A 90 -14.56 -9.65 -1.35
CA PHE A 90 -15.40 -10.85 -1.24
C PHE A 90 -14.68 -12.04 -0.60
N ILE A 91 -13.36 -12.16 -0.77
CA ILE A 91 -12.61 -13.33 -0.31
C ILE A 91 -11.80 -13.11 0.97
N PHE A 92 -11.62 -11.87 1.42
CA PHE A 92 -10.94 -11.55 2.69
C PHE A 92 -11.80 -10.70 3.63
N VAL A 93 -12.40 -9.62 3.14
CA VAL A 93 -13.22 -8.73 4.01
C VAL A 93 -14.52 -9.41 4.43
N LEU A 94 -15.27 -9.99 3.49
CA LEU A 94 -16.52 -10.69 3.77
C LEU A 94 -16.34 -11.84 4.77
N PRO A 95 -15.33 -12.73 4.65
CA PRO A 95 -14.99 -13.66 5.73
C PRO A 95 -14.74 -12.98 7.08
N GLY A 96 -14.07 -11.83 7.14
CA GLY A 96 -13.90 -11.08 8.38
C GLY A 96 -15.24 -10.68 9.02
N ILE A 97 -16.19 -10.21 8.21
CA ILE A 97 -17.55 -9.86 8.66
C ILE A 97 -18.30 -11.10 9.15
N ILE A 98 -18.21 -12.22 8.41
CA ILE A 98 -18.81 -13.50 8.81
C ILE A 98 -18.23 -13.97 10.14
N ALA A 99 -16.92 -13.87 10.35
CA ALA A 99 -16.28 -14.24 11.62
C ALA A 99 -16.84 -13.41 12.78
N ALA A 100 -17.01 -12.10 12.59
CA ALA A 100 -17.60 -11.21 13.59
C ALA A 100 -19.09 -11.50 13.88
N ALA A 101 -19.81 -12.08 12.90
CA ALA A 101 -21.19 -12.52 13.06
C ALA A 101 -21.32 -13.86 13.81
N LEU A 102 -20.34 -14.75 13.65
CA LEU A 102 -20.35 -16.09 14.26
C LEU A 102 -19.68 -16.13 15.63
N TYR A 103 -18.70 -15.26 15.89
CA TYR A 103 -17.83 -15.34 17.05
C TYR A 103 -17.74 -14.00 17.80
N SER A 104 -18.30 -13.97 19.01
CA SER A 104 -18.36 -12.77 19.86
C SER A 104 -16.97 -12.31 20.34
N ASP A 105 -16.04 -13.22 20.54
CA ASP A 105 -14.64 -12.93 20.90
C ASP A 105 -13.90 -12.21 19.76
N ILE A 106 -14.20 -12.54 18.51
CA ILE A 106 -13.66 -11.85 17.33
C ILE A 106 -14.24 -10.44 17.23
N ARG A 107 -15.56 -10.30 17.39
CA ARG A 107 -16.24 -9.00 17.37
C ARG A 107 -15.78 -8.08 18.53
N GLY A 108 -15.41 -8.66 19.67
CA GLY A 108 -15.00 -7.96 20.88
C GLY A 108 -13.59 -7.34 20.86
N GLY A 109 -12.83 -7.51 19.77
CA GLY A 109 -11.54 -6.82 19.61
C GLY A 109 -10.43 -7.64 18.94
N ALA A 110 -10.66 -8.91 18.63
CA ALA A 110 -9.66 -9.78 17.98
C ALA A 110 -9.81 -9.80 16.44
N ALA A 111 -9.87 -8.63 15.82
CA ALA A 111 -10.12 -8.49 14.37
C ALA A 111 -9.10 -9.27 13.51
N ASP A 112 -7.82 -9.26 13.88
CA ASP A 112 -6.76 -9.96 13.15
C ASP A 112 -6.87 -11.49 13.26
N ALA A 113 -7.56 -12.00 14.29
CA ALA A 113 -7.81 -13.43 14.49
C ALA A 113 -9.03 -13.94 13.71
N ALA A 114 -9.81 -13.06 13.06
CA ALA A 114 -11.05 -13.41 12.37
C ALA A 114 -10.88 -14.52 11.33
N TYR A 115 -9.89 -14.37 10.44
CA TYR A 115 -9.65 -15.33 9.36
C TYR A 115 -9.12 -16.69 9.88
N PRO A 116 -8.08 -16.74 10.75
CA PRO A 116 -7.68 -17.98 11.41
C PRO A 116 -8.80 -18.65 12.21
N ALA A 117 -9.63 -17.89 12.92
CA ALA A 117 -10.76 -18.42 13.69
C ALA A 117 -11.79 -19.10 12.78
N LEU A 118 -12.13 -18.50 11.63
CA LEU A 118 -12.98 -19.18 10.65
C LEU A 118 -12.38 -20.48 10.14
N VAL A 119 -11.11 -20.49 9.76
CA VAL A 119 -10.44 -21.70 9.28
C VAL A 119 -10.46 -22.80 10.34
N THR A 120 -10.12 -22.46 11.58
CA THR A 120 -9.95 -23.43 12.66
C THR A 120 -11.27 -23.91 13.27
N ARG A 121 -12.30 -23.07 13.32
CA ARG A 121 -13.59 -23.39 13.96
C ARG A 121 -14.63 -23.88 12.96
N LEU A 122 -14.57 -23.46 11.69
CA LEU A 122 -15.61 -23.78 10.71
C LEU A 122 -15.24 -24.94 9.76
N LEU A 123 -13.97 -25.10 9.40
CA LEU A 123 -13.58 -26.13 8.43
C LEU A 123 -13.37 -27.51 9.08
N PRO A 124 -13.74 -28.60 8.39
CA PRO A 124 -13.49 -29.97 8.85
C PRO A 124 -11.99 -30.29 8.87
N ALA A 125 -11.66 -31.39 9.55
CA ALA A 125 -10.32 -31.97 9.51
C ALA A 125 -9.89 -32.27 8.06
N GLY A 126 -8.58 -32.24 7.78
CA GLY A 126 -8.05 -32.29 6.42
C GLY A 126 -8.06 -30.90 5.75
N PHE A 127 -9.24 -30.35 5.44
CA PHE A 127 -9.35 -29.01 4.82
C PHE A 127 -8.74 -27.92 5.69
N LYS A 128 -8.98 -27.96 7.00
CA LYS A 128 -8.33 -27.09 7.98
C LYS A 128 -6.81 -27.14 7.88
N GLY A 129 -6.24 -28.35 7.83
CA GLY A 129 -4.79 -28.56 7.70
C GLY A 129 -4.23 -28.01 6.39
N LEU A 130 -4.93 -28.27 5.27
CA LEU A 130 -4.56 -27.77 3.95
C LEU A 130 -4.51 -26.24 3.91
N VAL A 131 -5.55 -25.57 4.44
CA VAL A 131 -5.61 -24.11 4.46
C VAL A 131 -4.53 -23.52 5.36
N LEU A 132 -4.32 -24.07 6.56
CA LEU A 132 -3.28 -23.60 7.48
C LEU A 132 -1.87 -23.79 6.89
N ALA A 133 -1.59 -24.94 6.27
CA ALA A 133 -0.33 -25.19 5.59
C ALA A 133 -0.11 -24.19 4.44
N GLY A 134 -1.14 -23.94 3.63
CA GLY A 134 -1.09 -22.94 2.56
C GLY A 134 -0.86 -21.52 3.07
N MET A 135 -1.48 -21.13 4.19
CA MET A 135 -1.26 -19.84 4.83
C MET A 135 0.18 -19.69 5.33
N LEU A 136 0.73 -20.71 5.99
CA LEU A 136 2.12 -20.71 6.45
C LEU A 136 3.10 -20.66 5.27
N ALA A 137 2.85 -21.43 4.21
CA ALA A 137 3.67 -21.40 3.00
C ALA A 137 3.65 -20.01 2.33
N ALA A 138 2.47 -19.39 2.22
CA ALA A 138 2.31 -18.05 1.66
C ALA A 138 3.01 -16.96 2.51
N LEU A 139 2.92 -17.08 3.84
CA LEU A 139 3.63 -16.20 4.78
C LEU A 139 5.15 -16.32 4.59
N MET A 140 5.67 -17.54 4.57
CA MET A 140 7.11 -17.81 4.39
C MET A 140 7.63 -17.27 3.06
N SER A 141 6.87 -17.47 1.98
CA SER A 141 7.22 -16.95 0.66
C SER A 141 7.25 -15.41 0.64
N SER A 142 6.29 -14.76 1.28
CA SER A 142 6.21 -13.29 1.35
C SER A 142 7.35 -12.69 2.17
N LEU A 143 7.66 -13.29 3.33
CA LEU A 143 8.78 -12.88 4.18
C LEU A 143 10.13 -13.06 3.47
N ALA A 144 10.34 -14.21 2.83
CA ALA A 144 11.55 -14.47 2.05
C ALA A 144 11.73 -13.43 0.94
N SER A 145 10.66 -13.11 0.19
CA SER A 145 10.70 -12.09 -0.85
C SER A 145 11.01 -10.71 -0.28
N ALA A 146 10.36 -10.30 0.82
CA ALA A 146 10.59 -8.98 1.43
C ALA A 146 12.04 -8.82 1.92
N PHE A 147 12.55 -9.79 2.68
CA PHE A 147 13.92 -9.74 3.20
C PHE A 147 14.98 -9.82 2.10
N ASN A 148 14.77 -10.67 1.09
CA ASN A 148 15.67 -10.75 -0.06
C ASN A 148 15.80 -9.40 -0.78
N SER A 149 14.71 -8.65 -0.85
CA SER A 149 14.64 -7.42 -1.62
C SER A 149 15.26 -6.24 -0.87
N CYS A 150 14.98 -6.12 0.43
CA CYS A 150 15.70 -5.19 1.30
C CYS A 150 17.20 -5.50 1.35
N SER A 151 17.56 -6.78 1.39
CA SER A 151 18.95 -7.23 1.34
C SER A 151 19.63 -6.85 0.01
N THR A 152 18.94 -7.01 -1.11
CA THR A 152 19.43 -6.62 -2.44
C THR A 152 19.62 -5.10 -2.52
N LEU A 153 18.64 -4.30 -2.06
CA LEU A 153 18.75 -2.84 -2.01
C LEU A 153 19.97 -2.40 -1.19
N LEU A 154 20.16 -2.93 0.02
CA LEU A 154 21.30 -2.58 0.86
C LEU A 154 22.63 -3.06 0.28
N THR A 155 22.65 -4.19 -0.41
CA THR A 155 23.87 -4.73 -1.01
C THR A 155 24.27 -3.98 -2.28
N TRP A 156 23.33 -3.77 -3.22
CA TRP A 156 23.61 -3.15 -4.51
C TRP A 156 23.55 -1.62 -4.48
N ASP A 157 22.56 -1.04 -3.81
CA ASP A 157 22.36 0.41 -3.85
C ASP A 157 23.19 1.16 -2.81
N VAL A 158 23.63 0.48 -1.75
CA VAL A 158 24.46 1.06 -0.68
C VAL A 158 25.86 0.44 -0.69
N TYR A 159 25.99 -0.86 -0.38
CA TYR A 159 27.30 -1.49 -0.16
C TYR A 159 28.19 -1.47 -1.40
N ARG A 160 27.67 -1.84 -2.58
CA ARG A 160 28.43 -1.83 -3.85
C ARG A 160 28.88 -0.43 -4.24
N LYS A 161 28.09 0.61 -3.98
CA LYS A 161 28.50 2.01 -4.24
C LYS A 161 29.60 2.47 -3.30
N LEU A 162 29.58 2.03 -2.04
CA LEU A 162 30.63 2.31 -1.06
C LEU A 162 31.90 1.48 -1.28
N ARG A 163 31.78 0.27 -1.85
CA ARG A 163 32.87 -0.66 -2.15
C ARG A 163 32.76 -1.19 -3.59
N PRO A 164 33.11 -0.39 -4.61
CA PRO A 164 32.93 -0.77 -6.03
C PRO A 164 33.65 -2.07 -6.43
N GLY A 165 34.80 -2.36 -5.81
CA GLY A 165 35.61 -3.55 -6.08
C GLY A 165 35.24 -4.82 -5.29
N ALA A 166 34.08 -4.88 -4.63
CA ALA A 166 33.67 -6.08 -3.90
C ALA A 166 33.48 -7.29 -4.84
N SER A 167 33.93 -8.48 -4.45
CA SER A 167 33.64 -9.70 -5.21
C SER A 167 32.18 -10.14 -5.06
N GLU A 168 31.63 -10.88 -6.03
CA GLU A 168 30.27 -11.45 -5.97
C GLU A 168 30.04 -12.28 -4.71
N GLN A 169 31.02 -13.10 -4.31
CA GLN A 169 30.95 -13.89 -3.08
C GLN A 169 30.79 -13.00 -1.83
N ARG A 170 31.47 -11.85 -1.81
CA ARG A 170 31.36 -10.89 -0.71
C ARG A 170 30.01 -10.18 -0.72
N LEU A 171 29.46 -9.86 -1.89
CA LEU A 171 28.12 -9.29 -2.01
C LEU A 171 27.07 -10.27 -1.46
N VAL A 172 27.16 -11.56 -1.79
CA VAL A 172 26.23 -12.58 -1.26
C VAL A 172 26.37 -12.73 0.25
N ALA A 173 27.59 -12.72 0.78
CA ALA A 173 27.82 -12.80 2.23
C ALA A 173 27.22 -11.60 2.97
N VAL A 174 27.43 -10.38 2.44
CA VAL A 174 26.82 -9.14 2.97
C VAL A 174 25.30 -9.24 2.91
N GLY A 175 24.74 -9.68 1.77
CA GLY A 175 23.29 -9.86 1.63
C GLY A 175 22.70 -10.81 2.68
N ARG A 176 23.34 -11.96 2.94
CA ARG A 176 22.91 -12.90 3.99
C ARG A 176 22.98 -12.28 5.39
N ALA A 177 24.07 -11.57 5.70
CA ALA A 177 24.22 -10.87 6.98
C ALA A 177 23.16 -9.78 7.17
N THR A 178 22.89 -9.01 6.12
CA THR A 178 21.82 -8.01 6.10
C THR A 178 20.45 -8.63 6.36
N THR A 179 20.15 -9.78 5.77
CA THR A 179 18.88 -10.50 6.03
C THR A 179 18.74 -10.86 7.51
N VAL A 180 19.78 -11.41 8.13
CA VAL A 180 19.75 -11.75 9.57
C VAL A 180 19.54 -10.51 10.43
N LEU A 181 20.25 -9.41 10.12
CA LEU A 181 20.09 -8.14 10.82
C LEU A 181 18.65 -7.61 10.70
N LEU A 182 18.08 -7.61 9.50
CA LEU A 182 16.71 -7.14 9.24
C LEU A 182 15.66 -7.98 9.98
N VAL A 183 15.83 -9.29 10.05
CA VAL A 183 14.97 -10.18 10.85
C VAL A 183 15.06 -9.81 12.33
N GLY A 184 16.27 -9.62 12.85
CA GLY A 184 16.48 -9.21 14.24
C GLY A 184 15.81 -7.86 14.58
N LEU A 185 16.02 -6.84 13.73
CA LEU A 185 15.38 -5.54 13.89
C LEU A 185 13.85 -5.62 13.78
N GLY A 186 13.32 -6.45 12.88
CA GLY A 186 11.88 -6.69 12.74
C GLY A 186 11.26 -7.29 14.00
N LEU A 187 11.92 -8.30 14.61
CA LEU A 187 11.46 -8.89 15.86
C LEU A 187 11.49 -7.89 17.03
N LEU A 188 12.53 -7.06 17.10
CA LEU A 188 12.64 -5.99 18.10
C LEU A 188 11.55 -4.93 17.93
N TRP A 189 11.01 -4.75 16.72
CA TRP A 189 9.98 -3.77 16.42
C TRP A 189 8.56 -4.21 16.81
N ILE A 190 8.29 -5.52 16.94
CA ILE A 190 6.94 -6.07 17.22
C ILE A 190 6.24 -5.40 18.42
N PRO A 191 6.90 -5.19 19.58
CA PRO A 191 6.26 -4.56 20.73
C PRO A 191 5.77 -3.13 20.44
N PHE A 192 6.46 -2.40 19.57
CA PHE A 192 6.15 -1.01 19.26
C PHE A 192 4.91 -0.85 18.39
N MET A 193 4.57 -1.86 17.59
CA MET A 193 3.41 -1.84 16.69
C MET A 193 2.10 -1.53 17.43
N LYS A 194 1.97 -2.06 18.67
CA LYS A 194 0.78 -1.90 19.51
C LYS A 194 0.51 -0.46 19.95
N TYR A 195 1.54 0.40 19.99
CA TYR A 195 1.37 1.81 20.36
C TYR A 195 0.74 2.66 19.25
N ILE A 196 0.81 2.21 17.99
CA ILE A 196 0.19 2.90 16.86
C ILE A 196 -1.24 2.38 16.65
N SER A 197 -1.39 1.06 16.51
CA SER A 197 -2.70 0.43 16.40
C SER A 197 -2.64 -1.04 16.82
N PRO A 198 -3.64 -1.53 17.56
CA PRO A 198 -3.75 -2.95 17.87
C PRO A 198 -4.14 -3.78 16.65
N GLN A 199 -4.67 -3.17 15.58
CA GLN A 199 -4.99 -3.85 14.32
C GLN A 199 -3.83 -3.73 13.33
N ILE A 200 -3.31 -4.87 12.87
CA ILE A 200 -2.13 -4.93 11.99
C ILE A 200 -2.36 -4.16 10.68
N TYR A 201 -3.56 -4.23 10.11
CA TYR A 201 -3.86 -3.51 8.86
C TYR A 201 -3.80 -1.99 9.02
N ILE A 202 -4.37 -1.44 10.10
CA ILE A 202 -4.35 0.00 10.37
C ILE A 202 -2.92 0.45 10.64
N TYR A 203 -2.17 -0.30 11.46
CA TYR A 203 -0.74 -0.05 11.67
C TYR A 203 0.02 0.05 10.34
N LEU A 204 -0.16 -0.93 9.45
CA LEU A 204 0.53 -0.98 8.17
C LEU A 204 0.18 0.25 7.31
N GLN A 205 -1.10 0.60 7.23
CA GLN A 205 -1.57 1.76 6.48
C GLN A 205 -1.05 3.08 7.07
N SER A 206 -0.98 3.21 8.40
CA SER A 206 -0.42 4.38 9.07
C SER A 206 1.05 4.58 8.72
N VAL A 207 1.87 3.53 8.83
CA VAL A 207 3.30 3.61 8.49
C VAL A 207 3.49 3.97 7.01
N GLN A 208 2.69 3.39 6.11
CA GLN A 208 2.72 3.76 4.69
C GLN A 208 2.34 5.22 4.49
N ALA A 209 1.32 5.73 5.17
CA ALA A 209 0.91 7.13 5.11
C ALA A 209 2.01 8.12 5.54
N TYR A 210 2.96 7.71 6.36
CA TYR A 210 4.05 8.57 6.84
C TYR A 210 5.23 8.63 5.87
N ILE A 211 5.36 7.64 4.98
CA ILE A 211 6.54 7.46 4.10
C ILE A 211 6.18 7.66 2.63
N ALA A 212 5.00 7.21 2.21
CA ALA A 212 4.55 7.23 0.81
C ALA A 212 4.43 8.63 0.17
N PRO A 213 3.88 9.66 0.85
CA PRO A 213 3.59 10.95 0.22
C PRO A 213 4.74 11.65 -0.51
N PRO A 214 5.95 11.81 0.04
CA PRO A 214 7.05 12.46 -0.67
C PRO A 214 7.50 11.70 -1.92
N ILE A 215 7.49 10.36 -1.88
CA ILE A 215 7.85 9.51 -3.01
C ILE A 215 6.77 9.62 -4.09
N ALA A 216 5.50 9.52 -3.70
CA ALA A 216 4.37 9.72 -4.61
C ALA A 216 4.44 11.09 -5.30
N ALA A 217 4.76 12.17 -4.56
CA ALA A 217 4.91 13.50 -5.12
C ALA A 217 6.04 13.56 -6.17
N CYS A 218 7.21 13.01 -5.85
CA CYS A 218 8.36 12.99 -6.77
C CYS A 218 8.05 12.24 -8.07
N PHE A 219 7.46 11.04 -7.98
CA PHE A 219 7.15 10.22 -9.16
C PHE A 219 5.98 10.79 -9.97
N LEU A 220 4.86 11.13 -9.31
CA LEU A 220 3.67 11.61 -10.00
C LEU A 220 3.94 12.93 -10.72
N LEU A 221 4.53 13.91 -10.02
CA LEU A 221 4.81 15.21 -10.63
C LEU A 221 6.03 15.16 -11.55
N GLY A 222 7.03 14.33 -11.24
CA GLY A 222 8.22 14.16 -12.09
C GLY A 222 7.87 13.67 -13.49
N ILE A 223 6.91 12.74 -13.62
CA ILE A 223 6.39 12.28 -14.90
C ILE A 223 5.62 13.40 -15.64
N MET A 224 4.97 14.31 -14.91
CA MET A 224 4.13 15.36 -15.49
C MET A 224 4.90 16.62 -15.92
N SER A 225 6.10 16.86 -15.37
CA SER A 225 6.83 18.12 -15.56
C SER A 225 8.32 17.94 -15.81
N ARG A 226 8.78 18.41 -16.98
CA ARG A 226 10.21 18.49 -17.33
C ARG A 226 11.02 19.52 -16.51
N ARG A 227 10.35 20.40 -15.76
CA ARG A 227 11.01 21.48 -15.00
C ARG A 227 11.51 21.02 -13.64
N LEU A 228 10.95 19.93 -13.10
CA LEU A 228 11.32 19.40 -11.80
C LEU A 228 12.70 18.75 -11.87
N ASN A 229 13.49 18.88 -10.81
CA ASN A 229 14.89 18.44 -10.81
C ASN A 229 15.26 17.68 -9.54
N GLY A 230 16.45 17.06 -9.56
CA GLY A 230 16.94 16.23 -8.45
C GLY A 230 17.13 16.99 -7.12
N ARG A 231 17.39 18.31 -7.15
CA ARG A 231 17.50 19.12 -5.93
C ARG A 231 16.14 19.31 -5.27
N GLY A 232 15.11 19.60 -6.07
CA GLY A 232 13.73 19.66 -5.58
C GLY A 232 13.22 18.32 -5.07
N ALA A 233 13.53 17.23 -5.78
CA ALA A 233 13.19 15.87 -5.34
C ALA A 233 13.85 15.52 -4.00
N MET A 234 15.16 15.79 -3.86
CA MET A 234 15.86 15.56 -2.60
C MET A 234 15.26 16.40 -1.45
N ALA A 235 14.98 17.69 -1.68
CA ALA A 235 14.37 18.54 -0.67
C ALA A 235 13.00 18.01 -0.24
N ALA A 236 12.15 17.61 -1.19
CA ALA A 236 10.84 17.03 -0.89
C ALA A 236 10.94 15.70 -0.13
N LEU A 237 11.88 14.82 -0.50
CA LEU A 237 12.13 13.55 0.21
C LEU A 237 12.62 13.79 1.64
N VAL A 238 13.54 14.72 1.85
CA VAL A 238 14.04 15.08 3.18
C VAL A 238 12.94 15.73 4.02
N THR A 239 12.17 16.66 3.47
CA THR A 239 11.00 17.24 4.14
C THR A 239 10.02 16.13 4.55
N GLY A 240 9.66 15.26 3.61
CA GLY A 240 8.77 14.14 3.88
C GLY A 240 9.28 13.22 4.99
N PHE A 241 10.57 12.88 4.96
CA PHE A 241 11.21 12.07 5.99
C PHE A 241 11.16 12.75 7.38
N VAL A 242 11.51 14.03 7.48
CA VAL A 242 11.50 14.76 8.75
C VAL A 242 10.09 14.82 9.34
N PHE A 243 9.07 15.19 8.55
CA PHE A 243 7.70 15.28 9.04
C PHE A 243 7.06 13.91 9.30
N GLY A 244 7.34 12.91 8.44
CA GLY A 244 6.87 11.54 8.62
C GLY A 244 7.47 10.85 9.84
N ALA A 245 8.80 10.93 10.00
CA ALA A 245 9.49 10.40 11.18
C ALA A 245 9.10 11.16 12.46
N GLY A 246 8.93 12.49 12.36
CA GLY A 246 8.42 13.32 13.45
C GLY A 246 7.02 12.88 13.88
N ARG A 247 6.10 12.67 12.93
CA ARG A 247 4.74 12.15 13.20
C ARG A 247 4.76 10.78 13.86
N LEU A 248 5.62 9.87 13.39
CA LEU A 248 5.79 8.54 13.98
C LEU A 248 6.30 8.64 15.42
N GLY A 249 7.33 9.45 15.68
CA GLY A 249 7.85 9.68 17.02
C GLY A 249 6.82 10.28 17.98
N LEU A 250 6.04 11.26 17.50
CA LEU A 250 4.94 11.86 18.26
C LEU A 250 3.81 10.87 18.55
N GLU A 251 3.53 9.92 17.64
CA GLU A 251 2.53 8.87 17.88
C GLU A 251 2.98 7.90 18.96
N LEU A 252 4.22 7.43 18.88
CA LEU A 252 4.80 6.50 19.85
C LEU A 252 4.87 7.14 21.24
N GLY A 253 5.13 8.44 21.32
CA GLY A 253 5.16 9.22 22.55
C GLY A 253 3.85 9.88 22.95
N LYS A 254 2.71 9.55 22.30
CA LYS A 254 1.45 10.30 22.43
C LYS A 254 0.96 10.42 23.87
N ALA A 255 1.21 9.41 24.71
CA ALA A 255 0.84 9.40 26.13
C ALA A 255 1.53 10.50 26.97
N HIS A 256 2.66 11.02 26.50
CA HIS A 256 3.44 12.05 27.20
C HIS A 256 3.21 13.47 26.65
N LEU A 257 2.33 13.64 25.65
CA LEU A 257 2.05 14.93 25.06
C LEU A 257 0.95 15.65 25.85
N ALA A 258 1.18 16.92 26.19
CA ALA A 258 0.16 17.77 26.79
C ALA A 258 -1.03 17.95 25.83
N ALA A 259 -2.23 17.72 26.33
CA ALA A 259 -3.47 17.86 25.57
C ALA A 259 -3.66 19.30 25.07
N GLY A 260 -4.20 19.46 23.87
CA GLY A 260 -4.48 20.77 23.27
C GLY A 260 -3.27 21.45 22.62
N THR A 261 -2.09 20.84 22.65
CA THR A 261 -0.90 21.33 21.94
C THR A 261 -0.93 20.96 20.45
N VAL A 262 -0.23 21.73 19.62
CA VAL A 262 -0.02 21.40 18.18
C VAL A 262 0.58 20.00 18.02
N TRP A 263 1.50 19.61 18.91
CA TRP A 263 2.12 18.28 18.92
C TRP A 263 1.10 17.16 19.16
N SER A 264 0.18 17.35 20.10
CA SER A 264 -0.91 16.39 20.35
C SER A 264 -1.89 16.29 19.18
N TRP A 265 -2.13 17.40 18.47
CA TRP A 265 -2.94 17.40 17.25
C TRP A 265 -2.24 16.65 16.10
N ILE A 266 -0.96 16.91 15.87
CA ILE A 266 -0.17 16.17 14.88
C ILE A 266 -0.15 14.69 15.23
N ALA A 267 0.04 14.31 16.49
CA ALA A 267 0.00 12.91 16.93
C ALA A 267 -1.41 12.27 16.84
N GLY A 268 -2.46 13.09 16.80
CA GLY A 268 -3.85 12.65 16.87
C GLY A 268 -4.59 12.64 15.53
N ILE A 269 -4.07 13.36 14.52
CA ILE A 269 -4.68 13.41 13.19
C ILE A 269 -4.67 12.04 12.53
N ASN A 270 -5.78 11.72 11.86
CA ASN A 270 -5.93 10.50 11.09
C ASN A 270 -4.81 10.36 10.03
N PHE A 271 -4.28 9.15 9.88
CA PHE A 271 -3.13 8.89 9.02
C PHE A 271 -3.38 9.21 7.54
N LEU A 272 -4.60 9.06 7.02
CA LEU A 272 -4.91 9.41 5.63
C LEU A 272 -4.96 10.93 5.41
N HIS A 273 -5.50 11.68 6.37
CA HIS A 273 -5.44 13.15 6.32
C HIS A 273 -4.01 13.64 6.46
N PHE A 274 -3.22 13.03 7.35
CA PHE A 274 -1.79 13.32 7.45
C PHE A 274 -1.07 13.07 6.12
N ALA A 275 -1.34 11.94 5.45
CA ALA A 275 -0.75 11.63 4.16
C ALA A 275 -1.07 12.70 3.10
N ALA A 276 -2.32 13.17 3.05
CA ALA A 276 -2.74 14.24 2.14
C ALA A 276 -2.01 15.56 2.45
N LEU A 277 -1.94 15.97 3.71
CA LEU A 277 -1.21 17.18 4.13
C LEU A 277 0.29 17.08 3.80
N LEU A 278 0.90 15.94 4.11
CA LEU A 278 2.31 15.69 3.82
C LEU A 278 2.59 15.70 2.32
N PHE A 279 1.68 15.16 1.50
CA PHE A 279 1.79 15.21 0.05
C PHE A 279 1.75 16.63 -0.50
N VAL A 280 0.82 17.46 -0.01
CA VAL A 280 0.75 18.89 -0.40
C VAL A 280 2.03 19.61 -0.01
N LEU A 281 2.51 19.42 1.22
CA LEU A 281 3.76 20.00 1.69
C LEU A 281 4.96 19.59 0.82
N CYS A 282 5.12 18.29 0.57
CA CYS A 282 6.22 17.77 -0.23
C CYS A 282 6.12 18.24 -1.69
N THR A 283 4.91 18.34 -2.23
CA THR A 283 4.66 18.89 -3.57
C THR A 283 5.06 20.36 -3.65
N ALA A 284 4.68 21.16 -2.66
CA ALA A 284 5.08 22.57 -2.57
C ALA A 284 6.60 22.71 -2.49
N THR A 285 7.27 21.93 -1.64
CA THR A 285 8.74 21.91 -1.53
C THR A 285 9.39 21.48 -2.85
N LEU A 286 8.90 20.42 -3.49
CA LEU A 286 9.40 19.91 -4.76
C LEU A 286 9.36 20.99 -5.83
N VAL A 287 8.23 21.68 -5.97
CA VAL A 287 8.04 22.75 -6.94
C VAL A 287 8.91 23.95 -6.57
N ALA A 288 8.83 24.47 -5.35
CA ALA A 288 9.55 25.66 -4.93
C ALA A 288 11.06 25.51 -5.12
N VAL A 289 11.66 24.42 -4.62
CA VAL A 289 13.10 24.18 -4.74
C VAL A 289 13.51 23.87 -6.17
N SER A 290 12.69 23.15 -6.95
CA SER A 290 12.99 22.94 -8.38
C SER A 290 13.04 24.27 -9.12
N PHE A 291 12.07 25.16 -8.90
CA PHE A 291 12.01 26.45 -9.58
C PHE A 291 13.10 27.43 -9.11
N ALA A 292 13.52 27.33 -7.85
CA ALA A 292 14.64 28.10 -7.30
C ALA A 292 16.03 27.58 -7.70
N THR A 293 16.12 26.41 -8.36
CA THR A 293 17.39 25.82 -8.79
C THR A 293 17.44 25.64 -10.31
N PRO A 294 18.65 25.43 -10.89
CA PRO A 294 18.80 25.29 -12.34
C PRO A 294 17.91 24.17 -12.91
N PRO A 295 17.31 24.38 -14.10
CA PRO A 295 16.54 23.33 -14.76
C PRO A 295 17.43 22.12 -15.10
N PRO A 296 16.86 20.91 -15.17
CA PRO A 296 17.62 19.74 -15.58
C PRO A 296 18.02 19.87 -17.06
N ALA A 297 19.18 19.32 -17.41
CA ALA A 297 19.61 19.26 -18.80
C ALA A 297 18.60 18.42 -19.63
N PRO A 298 18.27 18.83 -20.88
CA PRO A 298 17.26 18.14 -21.69
C PRO A 298 17.50 16.64 -21.85
N GLU A 299 18.76 16.22 -21.92
CA GLU A 299 19.17 14.83 -22.07
C GLU A 299 18.81 13.98 -20.84
N ARG A 300 18.74 14.60 -19.66
CA ARG A 300 18.38 13.91 -18.41
C ARG A 300 16.88 13.72 -18.24
N VAL A 301 16.06 14.40 -19.04
CA VAL A 301 14.59 14.29 -19.00
C VAL A 301 14.02 13.68 -20.28
N ALA A 302 14.86 13.38 -21.27
CA ALA A 302 14.47 12.68 -22.49
C ALA A 302 13.83 11.32 -22.14
N ASP A 303 12.65 11.04 -22.71
CA ASP A 303 11.89 9.81 -22.49
C ASP A 303 11.43 9.51 -21.04
N LEU A 304 11.52 10.49 -20.12
CA LEU A 304 11.12 10.31 -18.72
C LEU A 304 9.81 11.00 -18.33
N THR A 305 9.32 11.94 -19.15
CA THR A 305 8.11 12.72 -18.84
C THR A 305 7.06 12.58 -19.95
N LEU A 306 5.80 12.84 -19.63
CA LEU A 306 4.70 12.86 -20.61
C LEU A 306 4.93 13.86 -21.76
N GLN A 307 5.76 14.88 -21.53
CA GLN A 307 6.09 15.91 -22.51
C GLN A 307 7.31 15.54 -23.37
N THR A 308 8.16 14.63 -22.89
CA THR A 308 9.45 14.29 -23.50
C THR A 308 9.51 12.86 -24.03
N VAL A 309 8.44 12.08 -23.83
CA VAL A 309 8.34 10.70 -24.34
C VAL A 309 8.31 10.69 -25.86
N ALA A 310 9.16 9.87 -26.47
CA ALA A 310 9.26 9.73 -27.90
C ALA A 310 7.91 9.32 -28.51
N PRO A 311 7.52 9.89 -29.67
CA PRO A 311 6.31 9.51 -30.37
C PRO A 311 6.24 8.03 -30.73
N SER A 312 7.39 7.38 -30.94
CA SER A 312 7.48 5.92 -31.22
C SER A 312 6.95 5.09 -30.06
N VAL A 313 7.31 5.43 -28.81
CA VAL A 313 6.82 4.77 -27.60
C VAL A 313 5.34 5.08 -27.35
N ALA A 314 4.91 6.32 -27.66
CA ALA A 314 3.50 6.72 -27.56
C ALA A 314 2.60 6.05 -28.62
N ALA A 315 3.15 5.72 -29.79
CA ALA A 315 2.46 5.15 -30.94
C ALA A 315 2.39 3.61 -30.95
N GLU A 316 3.09 2.92 -30.03
CA GLU A 316 3.19 1.45 -30.02
C GLU A 316 1.85 0.70 -29.89
N ALA A 317 0.80 1.34 -29.36
CA ALA A 317 -0.48 0.68 -29.21
C ALA A 317 -1.33 0.81 -30.48
N ALA A 318 -1.58 -0.32 -31.16
CA ALA A 318 -2.56 -0.38 -32.24
C ALA A 318 -3.88 0.33 -31.83
N PRO A 319 -4.53 1.11 -32.71
CA PRO A 319 -5.71 1.89 -32.35
C PRO A 319 -6.82 1.08 -31.66
N ARG A 320 -6.96 -0.19 -32.05
CA ARG A 320 -7.89 -1.15 -31.43
C ARG A 320 -7.51 -1.47 -29.98
N ASP A 321 -6.24 -1.78 -29.71
CA ASP A 321 -5.76 -2.10 -28.36
C ASP A 321 -5.94 -0.91 -27.41
N ARG A 322 -5.72 0.31 -27.91
CA ARG A 322 -5.98 1.54 -27.16
C ARG A 322 -7.46 1.72 -26.84
N ARG A 323 -8.35 1.54 -27.82
CA ARG A 323 -9.81 1.62 -27.62
C ARG A 323 -10.31 0.58 -26.60
N LEU A 324 -9.85 -0.66 -26.71
CA LEU A 324 -10.18 -1.72 -25.76
C LEU A 324 -9.68 -1.40 -24.34
N SER A 325 -8.44 -0.92 -24.22
CA SER A 325 -7.88 -0.53 -22.91
C SER A 325 -8.72 0.57 -22.26
N ILE A 326 -9.11 1.60 -23.02
CA ILE A 326 -9.98 2.68 -22.53
C ILE A 326 -11.33 2.11 -22.11
N ALA A 327 -11.97 1.29 -22.96
CA ALA A 327 -13.27 0.70 -22.67
C ALA A 327 -13.24 -0.13 -21.38
N PHE A 328 -12.25 -1.01 -21.20
CA PHE A 328 -12.11 -1.81 -19.98
C PHE A 328 -11.79 -0.95 -18.75
N SER A 329 -10.98 0.11 -18.87
CA SER A 329 -10.75 1.05 -17.77
C SER A 329 -12.03 1.80 -17.37
N LEU A 330 -12.87 2.19 -18.32
CA LEU A 330 -14.16 2.83 -18.05
C LEU A 330 -15.13 1.85 -17.38
N VAL A 331 -15.19 0.60 -17.85
CA VAL A 331 -15.99 -0.46 -17.21
C VAL A 331 -15.52 -0.70 -15.78
N LEU A 332 -14.20 -0.77 -15.54
CA LEU A 332 -13.64 -0.93 -14.21
C LEU A 332 -14.05 0.23 -13.28
N ALA A 333 -13.94 1.47 -13.76
CA ALA A 333 -14.35 2.65 -13.01
C ALA A 333 -15.87 2.63 -12.70
N ALA A 334 -16.69 2.24 -13.67
CA ALA A 334 -18.13 2.10 -13.49
C ALA A 334 -18.47 1.03 -12.45
N VAL A 335 -17.82 -0.13 -12.49
CA VAL A 335 -18.01 -1.20 -11.49
C VAL A 335 -17.64 -0.72 -10.08
N ILE A 336 -16.52 -0.01 -9.93
CA ILE A 336 -16.13 0.59 -8.64
C ILE A 336 -17.19 1.60 -8.18
N GLY A 337 -17.66 2.47 -9.07
CA GLY A 337 -18.72 3.43 -8.76
C GLY A 337 -20.03 2.77 -8.32
N VAL A 338 -20.45 1.69 -9.00
CA VAL A 338 -21.62 0.91 -8.60
C VAL A 338 -21.42 0.29 -7.22
N LEU A 339 -20.27 -0.33 -6.95
CA LEU A 339 -19.98 -0.89 -5.62
C LEU A 339 -20.04 0.19 -4.54
N TRP A 340 -19.52 1.37 -4.80
CA TRP A 340 -19.57 2.50 -3.87
C TRP A 340 -20.99 3.04 -3.62
N ILE A 341 -21.89 2.91 -4.58
CA ILE A 341 -23.30 3.30 -4.43
C ILE A 341 -24.08 2.22 -3.68
N VAL A 342 -23.87 0.96 -4.04
CA VAL A 342 -24.56 -0.20 -3.44
C VAL A 342 -24.17 -0.37 -1.97
N PHE A 343 -22.90 -0.17 -1.63
CA PHE A 343 -22.35 -0.33 -0.29
C PHE A 343 -22.12 1.02 0.40
N ARG A 344 -23.05 1.96 0.26
CA ARG A 344 -22.96 3.27 0.92
C ARG A 344 -23.45 3.21 2.36
#